data_AF-A0A7X9DEU9-F1
#
_entry.id   AF-A0A7X9DEU9-F1
#
_cell.length_a   1.000
_cell.length_b   1.000
_cell.length_c   1.000
_cell.angle_alpha   90.00
_cell.angle_beta   90.00
_cell.angle_gamma   90.00
#
_symmetry.space_group_name_H-M   'P 1'
#
loop_
_entity.id
_entity.type
_entity.pdbx_description
1 polymer ?
#
loop_
_entity_poly.entity_id
_entity_poly.type
_entity_poly.pdbx_seq_one_letter_code
_entity_poly.pdbx_strand_id
1 'polypeptide(L)'
;KAYIDRGDLVPDDITIPMILNRLQEADCKNGWLLDGFPRNVEQAKALDKALKEAGMALDYVIEIVLDRDSAKKRIMGRRLCEKDNNHPNNIYIDAIKPAEKDGGFVCRVCGGKLSTRADDQDEAAINKRHDIYYDTKTGTLAAVQYFKDISKQNGGKPKIIEVDGTPGVKEVSEALLAKLG
;
A
#
# COMPACT_ATOMS: atom_id res chain seq x y z
N LYS A 1 -5.59 -23.91 -2.09
CA LYS A 1 -6.90 -23.65 -2.74
C LYS A 1 -8.08 -23.74 -1.77
N ALA A 2 -8.17 -24.79 -0.93
CA ALA A 2 -9.30 -24.99 0.01
C ALA A 2 -9.70 -23.82 0.96
N TYR A 3 -8.79 -22.96 1.40
CA TYR A 3 -9.13 -21.80 2.27
C TYR A 3 -9.68 -20.61 1.46
N ILE A 4 -9.04 -20.31 0.33
CA ILE A 4 -9.43 -19.21 -0.57
C ILE A 4 -10.81 -19.48 -1.18
N ASP A 5 -11.08 -20.74 -1.54
CA ASP A 5 -12.35 -21.16 -2.13
C ASP A 5 -13.53 -21.04 -1.13
N ARG A 6 -13.26 -20.95 0.18
CA ARG A 6 -14.25 -20.73 1.25
C ARG A 6 -14.35 -19.28 1.72
N GLY A 7 -13.52 -18.38 1.19
CA GLY A 7 -13.41 -17.00 1.64
C GLY A 7 -12.68 -16.83 2.98
N ASP A 8 -12.03 -17.89 3.49
CA ASP A 8 -11.21 -17.84 4.69
C ASP A 8 -9.86 -17.18 4.37
N LEU A 9 -9.34 -16.38 5.30
CA LEU A 9 -7.95 -15.93 5.23
C LEU A 9 -7.04 -17.16 5.38
N VAL A 10 -6.05 -17.28 4.49
CA VAL A 10 -5.03 -18.33 4.61
C VAL A 10 -4.32 -18.10 5.95
N PRO A 11 -4.26 -19.10 6.84
CA PRO A 11 -3.69 -18.89 8.15
C PRO A 11 -2.19 -18.57 8.07
N ASP A 12 -1.70 -17.85 9.07
CA ASP A 12 -0.35 -17.26 9.07
C ASP A 12 0.75 -18.33 9.04
N ASP A 13 0.49 -19.49 9.65
CA ASP A 13 1.34 -20.67 9.67
C ASP A 13 1.57 -21.30 8.28
N ILE A 14 0.67 -21.05 7.33
CA ILE A 14 0.84 -21.41 5.91
C ILE A 14 1.46 -20.25 5.12
N THR A 15 1.03 -19.02 5.42
CA THR A 15 1.43 -17.83 4.66
C THR A 15 2.93 -17.53 4.82
N ILE A 16 3.48 -17.60 6.03
CA ILE A 16 4.90 -17.31 6.29
C ILE A 16 5.83 -18.27 5.55
N PRO A 17 5.67 -19.62 5.65
CA PRO A 17 6.49 -20.55 4.85
C PRO A 17 6.36 -20.33 3.34
N MET A 18 5.16 -19.99 2.85
CA MET A 18 4.95 -19.71 1.43
C MET A 18 5.74 -18.47 0.98
N ILE A 19 5.76 -17.40 1.79
CA ILE A 19 6.57 -16.22 1.53
C ILE A 19 8.06 -16.59 1.53
N LEU A 20 8.55 -17.28 2.58
CA LEU A 20 9.96 -17.65 2.66
C LEU A 20 10.42 -18.50 1.47
N ASN A 21 9.64 -19.52 1.09
CA ASN A 21 9.95 -20.35 -0.07
C ASN A 21 10.06 -19.52 -1.34
N ARG A 22 9.17 -18.54 -1.53
CA ARG A 22 9.22 -17.63 -2.68
C ARG A 22 10.46 -16.74 -2.66
N LEU A 23 10.80 -16.18 -1.50
CA LEU A 23 11.96 -15.28 -1.37
C LEU A 23 13.32 -15.99 -1.55
N GLN A 24 13.35 -17.32 -1.48
CA GLN A 24 14.55 -18.13 -1.72
C GLN A 24 14.77 -18.51 -3.19
N GLU A 25 13.83 -18.19 -4.08
CA GLU A 25 13.97 -18.47 -5.50
C GLU A 25 15.07 -17.60 -6.15
N ALA A 26 15.57 -18.07 -7.31
CA ALA A 26 16.77 -17.51 -7.91
C ALA A 26 16.65 -16.04 -8.33
N ASP A 27 15.45 -15.58 -8.67
CA ASP A 27 15.16 -14.19 -9.06
C ASP A 27 15.14 -13.24 -7.86
N CYS A 28 14.95 -13.74 -6.64
CA CYS A 28 14.97 -12.94 -5.40
C CYS A 28 16.39 -12.75 -4.81
N LYS A 29 17.42 -13.37 -5.39
CA LYS A 29 18.81 -13.29 -4.89
C LYS A 29 19.36 -11.86 -4.86
N ASN A 30 18.91 -11.00 -5.78
CA ASN A 30 19.36 -9.61 -5.87
C ASN A 30 18.49 -8.64 -5.05
N GLY A 31 17.53 -9.16 -4.29
CA GLY A 31 16.59 -8.38 -3.52
C GLY A 31 15.14 -8.75 -3.85
N TRP A 32 14.25 -8.26 -3.01
CA TRP A 32 12.82 -8.52 -3.09
C TRP A 32 12.06 -7.34 -2.50
N LEU A 33 10.81 -7.17 -2.94
CA LEU A 33 9.85 -6.24 -2.37
C LEU A 33 8.62 -7.04 -1.97
N LEU A 34 8.33 -7.06 -0.67
CA LEU A 34 7.10 -7.65 -0.15
C LEU A 34 6.03 -6.56 -0.04
N ASP A 35 4.91 -6.73 -0.73
CA ASP A 35 3.78 -5.81 -0.73
C ASP A 35 2.51 -6.53 -0.28
N GLY A 36 1.74 -5.88 0.61
CA GLY A 36 0.48 -6.38 1.15
C GLY A 36 0.59 -7.33 2.36
N PHE A 37 1.80 -7.64 2.83
CA PHE A 37 2.06 -8.42 4.05
C PHE A 37 3.29 -7.84 4.78
N PRO A 38 3.27 -7.71 6.12
CA PRO A 38 2.24 -8.11 7.08
C PRO A 38 1.08 -7.09 7.19
N ARG A 39 -0.09 -7.56 7.63
CA ARG A 39 -1.30 -6.74 7.83
C ARG A 39 -1.69 -6.51 9.28
N ASN A 40 -1.05 -7.22 10.20
CA ASN A 40 -1.23 -7.09 11.65
C ASN A 40 0.10 -7.31 12.39
N VAL A 41 0.15 -6.94 13.66
CA VAL A 41 1.39 -7.00 14.47
C VAL A 41 1.90 -8.43 14.70
N GLU A 42 1.02 -9.43 14.80
CA GLU A 42 1.43 -10.82 15.00
C GLU A 42 2.09 -11.41 13.76
N GLN A 43 1.57 -11.08 12.57
CA GLN A 43 2.20 -11.39 11.28
C GLN A 43 3.57 -10.72 11.15
N ALA A 44 3.73 -9.48 11.63
CA ALA A 44 5.02 -8.79 11.60
C ALA A 44 6.08 -9.47 12.46
N LYS A 45 5.71 -9.88 13.68
CA LYS A 45 6.57 -10.67 14.57
C LYS A 45 6.94 -12.01 13.95
N ALA A 46 5.97 -12.70 13.36
CA ALA A 46 6.19 -13.99 12.71
C ALA A 46 7.14 -13.86 11.51
N LEU A 47 6.95 -12.83 10.67
CA LEU A 47 7.83 -12.53 9.54
C LEU A 47 9.25 -12.19 9.98
N ASP A 48 9.42 -11.31 10.96
CA ASP A 48 10.75 -10.93 11.47
C ASP A 48 11.50 -12.15 12.02
N LYS A 49 10.82 -13.00 12.81
CA LYS A 49 11.39 -14.25 13.30
C LYS A 49 11.80 -15.18 12.15
N ALA A 50 10.90 -15.39 11.19
CA ALA A 50 11.12 -16.28 10.06
C ALA A 50 12.28 -15.83 9.16
N LEU A 51 12.40 -14.53 8.89
CA LEU A 51 13.52 -13.96 8.13
C LEU A 51 14.84 -14.15 8.86
N LYS A 52 14.89 -13.91 10.17
CA LYS A 52 16.08 -14.13 11.00
C LYS A 52 16.52 -15.59 11.01
N GLU A 53 15.59 -16.53 11.17
CA GLU A 53 15.87 -17.96 11.13
C GLU A 53 16.39 -18.42 9.76
N ALA A 54 15.88 -17.83 8.67
CA ALA A 54 16.34 -18.09 7.31
C ALA A 54 17.64 -17.36 6.94
N GLY A 55 18.22 -16.55 7.83
CA GLY A 55 19.40 -15.74 7.54
C GLY A 55 19.16 -14.65 6.48
N MET A 56 17.90 -14.23 6.29
CA MET A 56 17.50 -13.20 5.34
C MET A 56 17.40 -11.85 6.03
N ALA A 57 18.10 -10.85 5.50
CA ALA A 57 18.02 -9.50 6.03
C ALA A 57 16.79 -8.77 5.47
N LEU A 58 16.10 -8.02 6.34
CA LEU A 58 15.16 -6.98 5.94
C LEU A 58 15.93 -5.66 5.96
N ASP A 59 16.20 -5.09 4.79
CA ASP A 59 17.03 -3.88 4.68
C ASP A 59 16.22 -2.61 4.94
N TYR A 60 15.01 -2.55 4.40
CA TYR A 60 14.16 -1.36 4.43
C TYR A 60 12.71 -1.70 4.76
N VAL A 61 12.06 -0.81 5.51
CA VAL A 61 10.60 -0.74 5.63
C VAL A 61 10.17 0.63 5.14
N ILE A 62 9.35 0.64 4.09
CA ILE A 62 8.85 1.87 3.45
C ILE A 62 7.40 2.08 3.88
N GLU A 63 7.11 3.24 4.45
CA GLU A 63 5.77 3.68 4.79
C GLU A 63 5.42 4.92 3.97
N ILE A 64 4.34 4.83 3.19
CA ILE A 64 3.72 5.97 2.53
C ILE A 64 2.68 6.53 3.49
N VAL A 65 2.99 7.67 4.10
CA VAL A 65 2.17 8.29 5.13
C VAL A 65 1.08 9.11 4.46
N LEU A 66 -0.18 8.76 4.73
CA LEU A 66 -1.35 9.51 4.32
C LEU A 66 -2.44 9.34 5.36
N ASP A 67 -3.13 10.41 5.73
CA ASP A 67 -4.24 10.32 6.67
C ASP A 67 -5.43 9.56 6.06
N ARG A 68 -6.23 8.95 6.95
CA ARG A 68 -7.35 8.08 6.57
C ARG A 68 -8.38 8.76 5.68
N ASP A 69 -8.66 10.03 5.93
CA ASP A 69 -9.69 10.77 5.22
C ASP A 69 -9.20 11.17 3.82
N SER A 70 -7.95 11.61 3.70
CA SER A 70 -7.31 11.86 2.41
C SER A 70 -7.23 10.58 1.58
N ALA A 71 -6.83 9.45 2.17
CA ALA A 71 -6.81 8.16 1.49
C ALA A 71 -8.21 7.77 0.96
N LYS A 72 -9.25 7.92 1.79
CA LYS A 72 -10.64 7.63 1.43
C LYS A 72 -11.12 8.53 0.29
N LYS A 73 -10.90 9.85 0.42
CA LYS A 73 -11.24 10.84 -0.60
C LYS A 73 -10.56 10.49 -1.92
N ARG A 74 -9.28 10.15 -1.92
CA ARG A 74 -8.56 9.77 -3.16
C ARG A 74 -9.15 8.54 -3.84
N ILE A 75 -9.60 7.53 -3.10
CA ILE A 75 -10.28 6.37 -3.68
C ILE A 75 -11.60 6.82 -4.33
N MET A 76 -12.47 7.47 -3.56
CA MET A 76 -13.81 7.89 -4.01
C MET A 76 -13.77 8.94 -5.13
N GLY A 77 -12.71 9.73 -5.18
CA GLY A 77 -12.50 10.80 -6.14
C GLY A 77 -12.10 10.33 -7.53
N ARG A 78 -11.75 9.06 -7.70
CA ARG A 78 -11.32 8.51 -9.00
C ARG A 78 -12.43 8.67 -10.04
N ARG A 79 -12.04 9.12 -11.23
CA ARG A 79 -12.90 9.21 -12.41
C ARG A 79 -12.24 8.46 -13.56
N LEU A 80 -13.00 7.62 -14.25
CA LEU A 80 -12.53 6.85 -15.39
C LEU A 80 -12.91 7.54 -16.69
N CYS A 81 -11.96 7.71 -17.59
CA CYS A 81 -12.25 8.23 -18.91
C CYS A 81 -12.78 7.13 -19.82
N GLU A 82 -13.91 7.39 -20.48
CA GLU A 82 -14.54 6.45 -21.42
C GLU A 82 -13.64 6.09 -22.61
N LYS A 83 -12.66 6.93 -22.94
CA LYS A 83 -11.76 6.74 -24.09
C LYS A 83 -10.49 5.97 -23.72
N ASP A 84 -9.97 6.18 -22.51
CA ASP A 84 -8.77 5.50 -22.02
C ASP A 84 -8.72 5.55 -20.48
N ASN A 85 -8.84 4.39 -19.84
CA ASN A 85 -8.78 4.27 -18.38
C ASN A 85 -7.40 4.64 -17.81
N ASN A 86 -6.36 4.73 -18.64
CA ASN A 86 -5.03 5.19 -18.23
C ASN A 86 -4.94 6.72 -18.11
N HIS A 87 -5.95 7.48 -18.52
CA HIS A 87 -6.00 8.92 -18.28
C HIS A 87 -6.34 9.22 -16.81
N PRO A 88 -5.37 9.65 -15.98
CA PRO A 88 -5.61 9.83 -14.55
C PRO A 88 -6.50 11.04 -14.32
N ASN A 89 -7.62 10.83 -13.63
CA ASN A 89 -8.58 11.85 -13.27
C ASN A 89 -9.04 11.62 -11.82
N ASN A 90 -8.86 12.61 -10.94
CA ASN A 90 -9.29 12.52 -9.55
C ASN A 90 -9.76 13.87 -9.01
N ILE A 91 -10.99 13.95 -8.52
CA ILE A 91 -11.57 15.24 -8.07
C ILE A 91 -10.96 15.78 -6.76
N TYR A 92 -10.20 14.97 -6.02
CA TYR A 92 -9.54 15.35 -4.75
C TYR A 92 -8.00 15.41 -4.86
N ILE A 93 -7.43 15.29 -6.06
CA ILE A 93 -5.98 15.45 -6.28
C ILE A 93 -5.77 16.54 -7.33
N ASP A 94 -5.34 17.71 -6.90
CA ASP A 94 -5.25 18.91 -7.75
C ASP A 94 -4.39 18.69 -9.01
N ALA A 95 -3.26 18.00 -8.89
CA ALA A 95 -2.36 17.71 -10.00
C ALA A 95 -3.02 16.93 -11.16
N ILE A 96 -4.06 16.15 -10.86
CA ILE A 96 -4.80 15.34 -11.83
C ILE A 96 -6.32 15.60 -11.77
N LYS A 97 -6.71 16.81 -11.34
CA LYS A 97 -8.10 17.21 -11.30
C LYS A 97 -8.68 17.21 -12.73
N PRO A 98 -9.89 16.64 -12.94
CA PRO A 98 -10.55 16.71 -14.24
C PRO A 98 -10.76 18.17 -14.69
N ALA A 99 -10.87 18.38 -15.99
CA ALA A 99 -11.22 19.70 -16.53
C ALA A 99 -12.73 19.95 -16.35
N GLU A 100 -13.12 21.20 -16.14
CA GLU A 100 -14.53 21.61 -16.07
C GLU A 100 -15.00 22.11 -17.45
N LYS A 101 -16.15 21.61 -17.91
CA LYS A 101 -16.77 22.02 -19.16
C LYS A 101 -18.29 21.86 -19.06
N ASP A 102 -19.04 22.88 -19.52
CA ASP A 102 -20.50 22.88 -19.55
C ASP A 102 -21.17 22.55 -18.19
N GLY A 103 -20.53 22.97 -17.09
CA GLY A 103 -21.03 22.72 -15.72
C GLY A 103 -20.74 21.33 -15.15
N GLY A 104 -19.91 20.52 -15.83
CA GLY A 104 -19.51 19.19 -15.37
C GLY A 104 -18.02 18.89 -15.58
N PHE A 105 -17.57 17.72 -15.11
CA PHE A 105 -16.20 17.26 -15.29
C PHE A 105 -16.03 16.45 -16.58
N VAL A 106 -14.98 16.77 -17.34
CA VAL A 106 -14.49 16.00 -18.49
C VAL A 106 -13.04 15.59 -18.28
N CYS A 107 -12.61 14.55 -18.98
CA CYS A 107 -11.24 14.06 -18.89
C CYS A 107 -10.24 15.17 -19.19
N ARG A 108 -9.32 15.42 -18.25
CA ARG A 108 -8.28 16.45 -18.38
C ARG A 108 -7.30 16.22 -19.54
N VAL A 109 -7.21 14.99 -20.05
CA VAL A 109 -6.27 14.61 -21.12
C VAL A 109 -6.91 14.73 -22.51
N CYS A 110 -8.15 14.30 -22.67
CA CYS A 110 -8.77 14.15 -24.00
C CYS A 110 -10.20 14.73 -24.12
N GLY A 111 -10.73 15.35 -23.06
CA GLY A 111 -12.08 15.92 -23.02
C GLY A 111 -13.23 14.91 -23.10
N GLY A 112 -12.96 13.61 -22.98
CA GLY A 112 -13.97 12.55 -22.98
C GLY A 112 -14.82 12.55 -21.71
N LYS A 113 -15.97 11.86 -21.74
CA LYS A 113 -16.82 11.73 -20.55
C LYS A 113 -16.11 10.92 -19.46
N LEU A 114 -16.53 11.17 -18.22
CA LEU A 114 -16.01 10.54 -17.03
C LEU A 114 -17.09 9.73 -16.32
N SER A 115 -16.72 8.58 -15.79
CA SER A 115 -17.55 7.73 -14.93
C SER A 115 -16.85 7.40 -13.61
N THR A 116 -17.57 6.77 -12.69
CA THR A 116 -17.03 6.21 -11.43
C THR A 116 -17.08 4.69 -11.45
N ARG A 117 -16.26 4.03 -10.64
CA ARG A 117 -16.40 2.59 -10.38
C ARG A 117 -17.23 2.37 -9.13
N ALA A 118 -18.07 1.33 -9.12
CA ALA A 118 -18.94 1.03 -7.99
C ALA A 118 -18.15 0.72 -6.70
N ASP A 119 -17.03 -0.01 -6.81
CA ASP A 119 -16.16 -0.34 -5.68
C ASP A 119 -15.44 0.88 -5.10
N ASP A 120 -15.12 1.88 -5.92
CA ASP A 120 -14.57 3.16 -5.43
C ASP A 120 -15.61 4.00 -4.66
N GLN A 121 -16.90 3.72 -4.83
CA GLN A 121 -17.98 4.41 -4.12
C GLN A 121 -18.52 3.61 -2.92
N ASP A 122 -18.04 2.38 -2.71
CA ASP A 122 -18.43 1.55 -1.56
C ASP A 122 -17.65 1.97 -0.32
N GLU A 123 -18.21 2.96 0.39
CA GLU A 123 -17.63 3.48 1.63
C GLU A 123 -17.47 2.39 2.70
N ALA A 124 -18.36 1.40 2.75
CA ALA A 124 -18.31 0.35 3.77
C ALA A 124 -17.11 -0.57 3.53
N ALA A 125 -16.89 -0.99 2.28
CA ALA A 125 -15.73 -1.80 1.90
C ALA A 125 -14.41 -1.04 2.10
N ILE A 126 -14.37 0.25 1.75
CA ILE A 126 -13.19 1.12 1.97
C ILE A 126 -12.91 1.25 3.46
N ASN A 127 -13.92 1.59 4.27
CA ASN A 127 -13.79 1.75 5.71
C ASN A 127 -13.30 0.45 6.36
N LYS A 128 -13.84 -0.71 5.99
CA LYS A 128 -13.40 -2.01 6.53
C LYS A 128 -11.91 -2.27 6.30
N ARG A 129 -11.37 -1.88 5.14
CA ARG A 129 -9.92 -1.99 4.86
C ARG A 129 -9.11 -0.96 5.65
N HIS A 130 -9.61 0.27 5.73
CA HIS A 130 -8.96 1.34 6.50
C HIS A 130 -8.97 1.08 8.01
N ASP A 131 -10.00 0.44 8.55
CA ASP A 131 -10.07 0.06 9.96
C ASP A 131 -8.91 -0.88 10.32
N ILE A 132 -8.60 -1.84 9.45
CA ILE A 132 -7.46 -2.75 9.64
C ILE A 132 -6.13 -2.01 9.44
N TYR A 133 -6.04 -1.16 8.42
CA TYR A 133 -4.78 -0.48 8.13
C TYR A 133 -4.40 0.50 9.25
N TYR A 134 -5.33 1.41 9.60
CA TYR A 134 -5.12 2.50 10.55
C TYR A 134 -5.26 2.09 12.03
N ASP A 135 -5.55 0.82 12.34
CA ASP A 135 -5.51 0.35 13.73
C ASP A 135 -4.06 0.29 14.24
N THR A 136 -3.77 1.15 15.21
CA THR A 136 -2.47 1.31 15.84
C THR A 136 -2.20 0.29 16.94
N LYS A 137 -3.17 -0.55 17.30
CA LYS A 137 -3.03 -1.58 18.34
C LYS A 137 -2.72 -2.95 17.76
N THR A 138 -3.47 -3.36 16.75
CA THR A 138 -3.34 -4.72 16.18
C THR A 138 -3.13 -4.73 14.67
N GLY A 139 -3.55 -3.67 13.98
CA GLY A 139 -3.54 -3.57 12.53
C GLY A 139 -2.20 -3.31 11.85
N THR A 140 -2.26 -2.78 10.63
CA THR A 140 -1.07 -2.57 9.78
C THR A 140 -0.17 -1.47 10.32
N LEU A 141 -0.72 -0.37 10.84
CA LEU A 141 0.09 0.65 11.52
C LEU A 141 0.78 0.11 12.78
N ALA A 142 0.15 -0.81 13.52
CA ALA A 142 0.81 -1.50 14.63
C ALA A 142 1.99 -2.37 14.16
N ALA A 143 1.84 -3.05 13.01
CA ALA A 143 2.92 -3.82 12.37
C ALA A 143 4.08 -2.91 11.92
N VAL A 144 3.79 -1.75 11.35
CA VAL A 144 4.82 -0.76 10.98
C VAL A 144 5.53 -0.24 12.23
N GLN A 145 4.78 0.08 13.30
CA GLN A 145 5.36 0.53 14.56
C GLN A 145 6.31 -0.52 15.17
N TYR A 146 5.94 -1.81 15.09
CA TYR A 146 6.82 -2.90 15.51
C TYR A 146 8.18 -2.86 14.79
N PHE A 147 8.21 -2.70 13.46
CA PHE A 147 9.48 -2.58 12.73
C PHE A 147 10.25 -1.29 13.05
N LYS A 148 9.55 -0.18 13.32
CA LYS A 148 10.18 1.05 13.81
C LYS A 148 10.90 0.83 15.15
N ASP A 149 10.30 0.05 16.05
CA ASP A 149 10.90 -0.25 17.34
C ASP A 149 12.08 -1.21 17.22
N ILE A 150 11.98 -2.24 16.36
CA ILE A 150 13.12 -3.12 16.02
C ILE A 150 14.27 -2.31 15.42
N SER A 151 13.98 -1.39 14.51
CA SER A 151 14.99 -0.50 13.91
C SER A 151 15.76 0.28 14.99
N LYS A 152 15.05 0.91 15.93
CA LYS A 152 15.67 1.64 17.05
C LYS A 152 16.54 0.74 17.92
N GLN A 153 16.10 -0.47 18.20
CA GLN A 153 16.82 -1.44 19.04
C GLN A 153 18.07 -2.00 18.34
N ASN A 154 18.05 -2.13 17.02
CA ASN A 154 19.10 -2.74 16.23
C ASN A 154 19.98 -1.71 15.48
N GLY A 155 20.16 -0.51 16.07
CA GLY A 155 21.07 0.51 15.52
C GLY A 155 20.64 1.06 14.14
N GLY A 156 19.33 1.12 13.88
CA GLY A 156 18.74 1.62 12.64
C GLY A 156 18.43 0.55 11.59
N LYS A 157 18.33 -0.74 11.97
CA LYS A 157 18.07 -1.86 11.04
C LYS A 157 16.79 -2.65 11.39
N PRO A 158 15.82 -2.81 10.47
CA PRO A 158 15.79 -2.28 9.10
C PRO A 158 15.76 -0.75 9.07
N LYS A 159 16.22 -0.14 7.98
CA LYS A 159 16.09 1.31 7.80
C LYS A 159 14.62 1.64 7.55
N ILE A 160 14.06 2.54 8.35
CA ILE A 160 12.68 3.01 8.16
C ILE A 160 12.70 4.20 7.22
N ILE A 161 11.91 4.13 6.16
CA ILE A 161 11.71 5.21 5.21
C ILE A 161 10.24 5.62 5.24
N GLU A 162 9.98 6.81 5.76
CA GLU A 162 8.69 7.47 5.66
C GLU A 162 8.72 8.49 4.51
N VAL A 163 7.68 8.45 3.67
CA VAL A 163 7.43 9.43 2.61
C VAL A 163 6.00 9.94 2.70
N ASP A 164 5.82 11.24 2.51
CA ASP A 164 4.48 11.86 2.44
C ASP A 164 3.78 11.38 1.16
N GLY A 165 2.60 10.78 1.29
CA GLY A 165 1.78 10.31 0.18
C GLY A 165 0.86 11.38 -0.43
N THR A 166 0.88 12.61 0.10
CA THR A 166 0.03 13.72 -0.34
C THR A 166 0.43 14.30 -1.71
N PRO A 167 1.70 14.39 -2.10
CA PRO A 167 2.07 14.88 -3.42
C PRO A 167 1.62 13.96 -4.58
N GLY A 168 1.96 14.37 -5.81
CA GLY A 168 1.79 13.54 -7.00
C GLY A 168 2.77 12.37 -7.05
N VAL A 169 2.51 11.40 -7.93
CA VAL A 169 3.32 10.18 -8.06
C VAL A 169 4.79 10.49 -8.30
N LYS A 170 5.08 11.51 -9.11
CA LYS A 170 6.45 11.91 -9.44
C LYS A 170 7.20 12.38 -8.20
N GLU A 171 6.60 13.28 -7.42
CA GLU A 171 7.20 13.87 -6.24
C GLU A 171 7.41 12.82 -5.13
N VAL A 172 6.43 11.93 -4.93
CA VAL A 172 6.57 10.81 -3.97
C VAL A 172 7.69 9.86 -4.41
N SER A 173 7.79 9.58 -5.71
CA SER A 173 8.83 8.70 -6.25
C SER A 173 10.22 9.30 -6.08
N GLU A 174 10.39 10.59 -6.39
CA GLU A 174 11.65 11.31 -6.20
C GLU A 174 12.05 11.36 -4.72
N ALA A 175 11.10 11.63 -3.82
CA ALA A 175 11.33 11.65 -2.37
C ALA A 175 11.73 10.28 -1.81
N LEU A 176 11.13 9.20 -2.33
CA LEU A 176 11.47 7.83 -1.95
C LEU A 176 12.86 7.43 -2.45
N LEU A 177 13.13 7.65 -3.74
CA LEU A 177 14.42 7.31 -4.35
C LEU A 177 15.58 8.04 -3.67
N ALA A 178 15.42 9.32 -3.31
CA ALA A 178 16.43 10.08 -2.58
C ALA A 178 16.77 9.51 -1.19
N LYS A 179 15.89 8.69 -0.60
CA LYS A 179 16.10 8.06 0.73
C LYS A 179 16.65 6.63 0.63
N LEU A 180 16.48 5.96 -0.50
CA LEU A 180 16.91 4.57 -0.70
C LEU A 180 18.43 4.43 -0.86
N GLY A 181 19.11 5.48 -1.33
CA GLY A 181 20.56 5.51 -1.55
C GLY A 181 20.88 5.44 -3.02
#